data_AF-A0A381PDG8-F1
#
_entry.id   AF-A0A381PDG8-F1
#
_cell.length_a   1.000
_cell.length_b   1.000
_cell.length_c   1.000
_cell.angle_alpha   90.00
_cell.angle_beta   90.00
_cell.angle_gamma   90.00
#
_symmetry.space_group_name_H-M   'P 1'
#
loop_
_entity.id
_entity.type
_entity.pdbx_description
1 polymer ?
#
loop_
_entity_poly.entity_id
_entity_poly.type
_entity_poly.pdbx_seq_one_letter_code
_entity_poly.pdbx_strand_id
1 'polypeptide(L)' 'MLRTKLVIVVLLALFFSGARPSNAQLMTSTASIFRAELFAGLKYRTVGPSRGGRVTAVAGHRAQPSTFYMGAT' A
#
# COMPACT_ATOMS: atom_id res chain seq x y z
N MET A 1 49.11 39.14 -14.62
CA MET A 1 48.61 38.59 -13.34
C MET A 1 47.10 38.74 -13.16
N LEU A 2 46.48 39.88 -13.50
CA LEU A 2 45.03 40.10 -13.31
C LEU A 2 44.15 39.25 -14.24
N ARG A 3 44.54 39.08 -15.52
CA ARG A 3 43.82 38.25 -16.50
C ARG A 3 43.76 36.78 -16.10
N THR A 4 44.87 36.22 -15.60
CA THR A 4 44.97 34.83 -15.15
C THR A 4 44.07 34.57 -13.93
N LYS A 5 44.01 35.50 -12.97
CA LYS A 5 43.12 35.39 -11.80
C LYS A 5 41.64 35.39 -12.20
N LEU A 6 41.26 36.20 -13.19
CA LEU A 6 39.88 36.27 -13.67
C LEU A 6 39.43 34.96 -14.34
N VAL A 7 40.32 34.34 -15.11
CA VAL A 7 40.06 33.03 -15.74
C VAL A 7 39.88 31.93 -14.70
N ILE A 8 40.70 31.92 -13.64
CA ILE A 8 40.59 30.94 -12.55
C ILE A 8 39.25 31.08 -11.82
N VAL A 9 38.80 32.31 -11.54
CA VAL A 9 37.52 32.56 -10.86
C VAL A 9 36.34 32.11 -11.71
N VAL A 10 36.36 32.37 -13.02
CA VAL A 10 35.32 31.92 -13.95
C VAL A 10 35.27 30.39 -14.05
N LEU A 11 36.43 29.75 -14.13
CA LEU A 11 36.52 28.28 -14.12
C LEU A 11 36.01 27.67 -12.82
N LEU A 12 36.31 28.28 -11.67
CA LEU A 12 35.84 27.81 -10.36
C LEU A 12 34.31 27.95 -10.22
N ALA A 13 33.74 29.06 -10.71
CA ALA A 13 32.30 29.30 -10.69
C ALA A 13 31.53 28.34 -11.62
N LEU A 14 32.10 28.00 -12.77
CA LEU A 14 31.56 26.97 -13.68
C LEU A 14 31.60 25.58 -13.05
N PHE A 15 32.67 25.25 -12.32
CA PHE A 15 32.81 23.96 -11.63
C PHE A 15 31.77 23.79 -10.51
N PHE A 16 31.48 24.86 -9.75
CA PHE A 16 30.49 24.82 -8.67
C PHE A 16 29.02 24.83 -9.15
N SER A 17 28.73 25.37 -10.34
CA SER A 17 27.35 25.38 -10.90
C SER A 17 26.84 23.99 -11.33
N GLY A 18 27.72 22.99 -11.44
CA GLY A 18 27.35 21.62 -11.84
C GLY A 18 26.89 20.71 -10.70
N ALA A 19 27.12 21.07 -9.44
CA ALA A 19 26.79 20.24 -8.27
C ALA A 19 25.32 20.40 -7.87
N ARG A 20 24.40 19.90 -8.71
CA ARG A 20 22.99 19.76 -8.32
C ARG A 20 22.87 18.51 -7.43
N PRO A 21 22.45 18.62 -6.16
CA PRO A 21 22.11 17.43 -5.39
C PRO A 21 20.98 16.71 -6.11
N SER A 22 21.26 15.51 -6.63
CA SER A 22 20.25 14.63 -7.18
C SER A 22 19.46 14.06 -6.01
N ASN A 23 18.27 14.60 -5.76
CA ASN A 23 17.29 13.97 -4.87
C ASN A 23 16.69 12.75 -5.58
N ALA A 24 17.53 11.74 -5.82
CA ALA A 24 17.13 10.45 -6.33
C ALA A 24 16.35 9.72 -5.22
N GLN A 25 15.04 9.95 -5.22
CA GLN A 25 14.04 9.16 -4.50
C GLN A 25 14.16 9.19 -2.97
N LEU A 26 13.58 10.25 -2.39
CA LEU A 26 12.95 10.10 -1.08
C LEU A 26 11.72 9.20 -1.28
N MET A 27 11.86 7.88 -1.06
CA MET A 27 10.70 7.01 -0.90
C MET A 27 10.03 7.33 0.44
N THR A 28 9.28 8.43 0.46
CA THR A 28 8.22 8.58 1.45
C THR A 28 7.24 7.46 1.16
N SER A 29 7.26 6.42 2.00
CA SER A 29 6.17 5.45 2.05
C SER A 29 4.94 6.22 2.50
N THR A 30 4.22 6.81 1.55
CA THR A 30 2.87 7.28 1.76
C THR A 30 2.09 6.01 2.03
N ALA A 31 1.97 5.65 3.31
CA ALA A 31 1.01 4.65 3.74
C ALA A 31 -0.30 4.97 3.02
N SER A 32 -0.75 4.04 2.18
CA SER A 32 -1.99 4.22 1.44
C SER A 32 -3.05 4.66 2.42
N ILE A 33 -3.54 5.90 2.28
CA ILE A 33 -4.55 6.44 3.17
C ILE A 33 -5.82 5.65 2.85
N PHE A 34 -6.13 4.66 3.68
CA PHE A 34 -7.37 3.90 3.58
C PHE A 34 -8.53 4.82 3.95
N ARG A 35 -9.23 5.33 2.93
CA ARG A 35 -10.44 6.15 3.09
C ARG A 35 -11.67 5.26 2.97
N ALA A 36 -12.19 4.80 4.10
CA ALA A 36 -13.40 3.96 4.14
C ALA A 36 -14.61 4.59 3.44
N GLU A 37 -14.71 5.93 3.45
CA GLU A 37 -15.76 6.71 2.79
C GLU A 37 -15.90 6.40 1.29
N LEU A 38 -14.79 6.13 0.60
CA LEU A 38 -14.79 5.77 -0.82
C LEU A 38 -15.51 4.45 -1.11
N PHE A 39 -15.66 3.59 -0.09
CA PHE A 39 -16.28 2.28 -0.19
C PHE A 39 -17.66 2.23 0.47
N ALA A 40 -18.19 3.36 0.97
CA ALA A 40 -19.47 3.41 1.69
C ALA A 40 -20.68 2.92 0.84
N GLY A 41 -20.57 3.00 -0.49
CA GLY A 41 -21.59 2.48 -1.41
C GLY A 41 -21.47 0.99 -1.73
N LEU A 42 -20.37 0.33 -1.35
CA LEU A 42 -20.17 -1.08 -1.64
C LEU A 42 -20.95 -1.97 -0.66
N LYS A 43 -21.67 -2.94 -1.21
CA LYS A 43 -22.36 -3.97 -0.43
C LYS A 43 -21.77 -5.33 -0.76
N TYR A 44 -21.40 -6.07 0.28
CA TYR A 44 -21.00 -7.46 0.11
C TYR A 44 -22.19 -8.32 -0.27
N ARG A 45 -22.03 -9.18 -1.28
CA ARG A 45 -23.01 -10.18 -1.69
C ARG A 45 -22.29 -11.45 -2.16
N THR A 46 -22.80 -12.61 -1.76
CA THR A 46 -22.37 -13.89 -2.32
C THR A 46 -22.88 -14.05 -3.76
N VAL A 47 -21.97 -14.30 -4.72
CA VAL A 47 -22.32 -14.43 -6.14
C VAL A 47 -22.85 -15.82 -6.49
N GLY A 48 -22.37 -16.87 -5.81
CA GLY A 48 -22.76 -18.26 -6.01
C GLY A 48 -23.50 -18.89 -4.82
N PRO A 49 -23.72 -20.21 -4.84
CA PRO A 49 -24.20 -20.91 -3.65
C PRO A 49 -23.23 -20.65 -2.49
N SER A 50 -23.78 -20.34 -1.32
CA SER A 50 -22.97 -19.96 -0.15
C SER A 50 -22.09 -21.11 0.35
N ARG A 51 -22.48 -22.35 0.05
CA ARG A 51 -21.82 -23.61 0.40
C ARG A 51 -22.14 -24.64 -0.68
N GLY A 52 -21.25 -25.61 -0.88
CA GLY A 52 -21.46 -26.77 -1.75
C GLY A 52 -20.62 -27.96 -1.28
N GLY A 53 -20.72 -29.10 -1.97
CA GLY A 53 -19.93 -30.30 -1.63
C GLY A 53 -20.46 -31.10 -0.43
N ARG A 54 -19.61 -31.98 0.11
CA ARG A 54 -19.95 -32.90 1.19
C ARG A 54 -19.47 -32.37 2.53
N VAL A 55 -20.36 -32.29 3.51
CA VAL A 55 -20.01 -32.03 4.90
C VAL A 55 -19.71 -33.35 5.61
N THR A 56 -18.57 -33.44 6.31
CA THR A 56 -18.17 -34.63 7.08
C THR A 56 -18.49 -34.53 8.57
N ALA A 57 -18.72 -33.32 9.11
CA ALA A 57 -19.00 -33.10 10.52
C ALA A 57 -20.04 -31.99 10.75
N VAL A 58 -20.99 -32.26 11.66
CA VAL A 58 -22.00 -31.32 12.17
C VAL A 58 -22.07 -31.48 13.69
N ALA A 59 -22.11 -30.38 14.43
CA ALA A 59 -22.16 -30.37 15.89
C ALA A 59 -23.20 -29.38 16.42
N GLY A 60 -23.98 -29.80 17.42
CA GLY A 60 -24.94 -28.94 18.13
C GLY A 60 -24.34 -28.30 19.37
N HIS A 61 -24.96 -27.23 19.87
CA HIS A 61 -24.55 -26.60 21.13
C HIS A 61 -25.58 -26.83 22.25
N ARG A 62 -25.14 -27.44 23.35
CA ARG A 62 -26.02 -27.87 24.46
C ARG A 62 -26.87 -26.75 25.08
N ALA A 63 -26.33 -25.54 25.17
CA ALA A 63 -27.02 -24.39 25.73
C ALA A 63 -27.94 -23.66 24.74
N GLN A 64 -27.89 -24.02 23.44
CA GLN A 64 -28.68 -23.41 22.38
C GLN A 64 -29.49 -24.49 21.66
N PRO A 65 -30.70 -24.82 22.15
CA PRO A 65 -31.57 -25.79 21.51
C PRO A 65 -31.77 -25.47 20.04
N SER A 66 -31.82 -26.50 19.21
CA SER A 66 -32.00 -26.36 17.75
C SER A 66 -30.90 -25.58 17.02
N THR A 67 -29.72 -25.35 17.64
CA THR A 67 -28.58 -24.69 17.00
C THR A 67 -27.50 -25.71 16.63
N PHE A 68 -27.13 -25.71 15.34
CA PHE A 68 -26.15 -26.63 14.76
C PHE A 68 -25.13 -25.89 13.90
N TYR A 69 -23.87 -26.29 14.02
CA TYR A 69 -22.74 -25.82 13.22
C TYR A 69 -22.27 -26.94 12.30
N MET A 70 -21.89 -26.59 11.08
CA MET A 70 -21.38 -27.54 10.10
C MET A 70 -20.03 -27.07 9.57
N GLY A 71 -19.13 -28.02 9.31
CA GLY A 71 -17.91 -27.74 8.56
C GLY A 71 -18.25 -27.31 7.13
N ALA A 72 -17.51 -26.34 6.59
CA ALA A 72 -17.58 -25.96 5.18
C ALA A 72 -16.27 -26.37 4.49
N THR A 73 -16.37 -26.92 3.28
CA THR A 73 -15.26 -27.14 2.35
C THR A 73 -15.17 -26.01 1.35
#